data_AF-A0A963IS81-F1
#
_entry.id   AF-A0A963IS81-F1
#
_cell.length_a   1.000
_cell.length_b   1.000
_cell.length_c   1.000
_cell.angle_alpha   90.00
_cell.angle_beta   90.00
_cell.angle_gamma   90.00
#
_symmetry.space_group_name_H-M   'P 1'
#
loop_
_entity.id
_entity.type
_entity.pdbx_description
1 polymer ?
#
loop_
_entity_poly.entity_id
_entity_poly.type
_entity_poly.pdbx_seq_one_letter_code
_entity_poly.pdbx_strand_id
1 'polypeptide(L)'
;MAIRDWPEDERPRERLLARGAASLSDAELLAIFLRVGSKGKSAVDLARELIGGFGGLNGMFAASLTDFSAVPGMGPAKYAQLQAVLEMARRALGEQLKQQGLTFASPGGVRDYLRLHLAGLQHEVFLALWLDAQNRLIAAEELFRGTLTQTSVYPREVVKHALKHNAAAVVLAHNHPSGVAEPSRADELLTSEL
;
A
#
# COMPACT_ATOMS: atom_id res chain seq x y z
N MET A 1 6.02 -23.45 22.46
CA MET A 1 6.39 -24.59 21.59
C MET A 1 7.03 -24.02 20.32
N ALA A 2 8.08 -24.62 19.78
CA ALA A 2 8.66 -24.11 18.54
C ALA A 2 7.76 -24.54 17.36
N ILE A 3 7.69 -23.72 16.30
CA ILE A 3 6.89 -24.04 15.11
C ILE A 3 7.33 -25.37 14.47
N ARG A 4 8.61 -25.73 14.60
CA ARG A 4 9.17 -26.99 14.08
C ARG A 4 8.57 -28.23 14.78
N ASP A 5 7.99 -28.05 15.97
CA ASP A 5 7.37 -29.13 16.74
C ASP A 5 5.90 -29.35 16.35
N TRP A 6 5.29 -28.44 15.58
CA TRP A 6 3.91 -28.56 15.11
C TRP A 6 3.80 -29.64 14.03
N PRO A 7 2.59 -30.24 13.83
CA PRO A 7 2.29 -31.05 12.66
C PRO A 7 2.69 -30.32 11.38
N GLU A 8 3.25 -31.04 10.40
CA GLU A 8 3.82 -30.44 9.20
C GLU A 8 2.79 -29.61 8.41
N ASP A 9 1.54 -30.07 8.38
CA ASP A 9 0.41 -29.41 7.75
C ASP A 9 -0.15 -28.22 8.55
N GLU A 10 0.36 -27.96 9.75
CA GLU A 10 0.06 -26.76 10.55
C GLU A 10 1.19 -25.72 10.46
N ARG A 11 2.39 -26.10 10.00
CA ARG A 11 3.53 -25.19 9.91
C ARG A 11 3.29 -24.15 8.80
N PRO A 12 3.48 -22.84 9.07
CA PRO A 12 3.18 -21.79 8.10
C PRO A 12 3.87 -21.97 6.73
N ARG A 13 5.16 -22.28 6.70
CA ARG A 13 5.92 -22.38 5.44
C ARG A 13 5.41 -23.55 4.58
N GLU A 14 5.15 -24.68 5.21
CA GLU A 14 4.69 -25.91 4.58
C GLU A 14 3.24 -25.73 4.07
N ARG A 15 2.38 -25.09 4.85
CA ARG A 15 1.04 -24.67 4.40
C ARG A 15 1.07 -23.71 3.23
N LEU A 16 1.98 -22.73 3.25
CA LEU A 16 2.13 -21.78 2.15
C LEU A 16 2.47 -22.52 0.84
N LEU A 17 3.38 -23.49 0.91
CA LEU A 17 3.78 -24.29 -0.25
C LEU A 17 2.68 -25.26 -0.72
N ALA A 18 1.93 -25.86 0.20
CA ALA A 18 0.92 -26.87 -0.13
C ALA A 18 -0.44 -26.28 -0.53
N ARG A 19 -0.85 -25.16 0.07
CA ARG A 19 -2.22 -24.61 -0.01
C ARG A 19 -2.26 -23.13 -0.43
N GLY A 20 -1.12 -22.49 -0.61
CA GLY A 20 -1.01 -21.10 -1.04
C GLY A 20 -1.29 -20.08 0.06
N ALA A 21 -0.97 -18.81 -0.23
CA ALA A 21 -0.99 -17.71 0.74
C ALA A 21 -2.38 -17.44 1.32
N ALA A 22 -3.44 -17.64 0.53
CA ALA A 22 -4.83 -17.42 0.96
C ALA A 22 -5.26 -18.33 2.12
N SER A 23 -4.54 -19.42 2.38
CA SER A 23 -4.82 -20.33 3.49
C SER A 23 -4.17 -19.92 4.82
N LEU A 24 -3.40 -18.83 4.85
CA LEU A 24 -2.64 -18.36 6.01
C LEU A 24 -3.26 -17.06 6.54
N SER A 25 -3.17 -16.87 7.85
CA SER A 25 -3.40 -15.58 8.50
C SER A 25 -2.21 -14.64 8.28
N ASP A 26 -2.45 -13.33 8.45
CA ASP A 26 -1.42 -12.30 8.40
C ASP A 26 -0.24 -12.60 9.34
N ALA A 27 -0.53 -13.11 10.54
CA ALA A 27 0.49 -13.50 11.51
C ALA A 27 1.34 -14.67 11.02
N GLU A 28 0.75 -15.66 10.33
CA GLU A 28 1.49 -16.79 9.76
C GLU A 28 2.34 -16.35 8.57
N LEU A 29 1.83 -15.47 7.70
CA LEU A 29 2.60 -14.89 6.59
C LEU A 29 3.80 -14.10 7.12
N LEU A 30 3.58 -13.25 8.12
CA LEU A 30 4.66 -12.49 8.75
C LEU A 30 5.64 -13.39 9.50
N ALA A 31 5.19 -14.48 10.13
CA ALA A 31 6.07 -15.45 10.78
C ALA A 31 7.07 -16.10 9.81
N ILE A 32 6.65 -16.39 8.57
CA ILE A 32 7.54 -16.91 7.52
C ILE A 32 8.62 -15.88 7.19
N PHE A 33 8.25 -14.60 7.08
CA PHE A 33 9.19 -13.51 6.87
C PHE A 33 10.18 -13.36 8.03
N LEU A 34 9.69 -13.41 9.28
CA LEU A 34 10.50 -13.24 10.49
C LEU A 34 11.49 -14.38 10.70
N ARG A 35 11.18 -15.59 10.20
CA ARG A 35 11.93 -16.86 10.28
C ARG A 35 12.12 -17.43 11.68
N VAL A 36 12.36 -16.57 12.67
CA VAL A 36 12.62 -16.90 14.06
C VAL A 36 11.82 -16.01 14.99
N GLY A 37 11.34 -16.60 16.08
CA GLY A 37 10.71 -15.86 17.16
C GLY A 37 11.73 -15.14 18.05
N SER A 38 11.27 -14.70 19.21
CA SER A 38 12.10 -14.10 20.27
C SER A 38 12.12 -15.01 21.50
N LYS A 39 12.89 -14.64 22.53
CA LYS A 39 12.99 -15.46 23.75
C LYS A 39 11.60 -15.69 24.36
N GLY A 40 11.16 -16.95 24.36
CA GLY A 40 9.86 -17.35 24.91
C GLY A 40 8.65 -17.19 23.97
N LYS A 41 8.84 -16.74 22.72
CA LYS A 41 7.76 -16.52 21.74
C LYS A 41 8.09 -17.20 20.41
N SER A 42 7.12 -17.87 19.79
CA SER A 42 7.30 -18.36 18.42
C SER A 42 7.32 -17.20 17.41
N ALA A 43 7.71 -17.46 16.16
CA ALA A 43 7.64 -16.44 15.12
C ALA A 43 6.19 -15.98 14.85
N VAL A 44 5.19 -16.86 15.02
CA VAL A 44 3.76 -16.53 14.90
C VAL A 44 3.31 -15.65 16.07
N ASP A 45 3.77 -15.91 17.29
CA ASP A 45 3.44 -15.09 18.46
C ASP A 45 4.01 -13.68 18.31
N LEU A 46 5.28 -13.58 17.89
CA LEU A 46 5.93 -12.30 17.62
C LEU A 46 5.24 -11.53 16.49
N ALA A 47 4.85 -12.22 15.42
CA ALA A 47 4.09 -11.61 14.32
C ALA A 47 2.74 -11.06 14.78
N ARG A 48 2.00 -11.81 15.61
CA ARG A 48 0.70 -11.39 16.13
C ARG A 48 0.83 -10.16 17.04
N GLU A 49 1.86 -10.12 17.89
CA GLU A 49 2.18 -8.96 18.73
C GLU A 49 2.56 -7.73 17.91
N LEU A 50 3.36 -7.90 16.85
CA LEU A 50 3.72 -6.81 15.95
C LEU A 50 2.50 -6.22 15.25
N ILE A 51 1.69 -7.08 14.64
CA ILE A 51 0.47 -6.64 13.94
C ILE A 51 -0.46 -5.94 14.93
N GLY A 52 -0.67 -6.50 16.12
CA GLY A 52 -1.50 -5.89 17.15
C GLY A 52 -0.95 -4.55 17.66
N GLY A 53 0.35 -4.47 17.93
CA GLY A 53 1.03 -3.29 18.46
C GLY A 53 1.02 -2.10 17.50
N PHE A 54 1.03 -2.35 16.20
CA PHE A 54 0.91 -1.32 15.17
C PHE A 54 -0.51 -1.13 14.62
N GLY A 55 -1.52 -1.78 15.21
CA GLY A 55 -2.92 -1.63 14.78
C GLY A 55 -3.23 -2.24 13.40
N GLY A 56 -2.43 -3.20 12.94
CA GLY A 56 -2.60 -3.91 11.68
C GLY A 56 -1.33 -3.92 10.82
N LEU A 57 -1.39 -4.65 9.69
CA LEU A 57 -0.29 -4.71 8.72
C LEU A 57 0.08 -3.33 8.17
N ASN A 58 -0.91 -2.51 7.84
CA ASN A 58 -0.67 -1.16 7.30
C ASN A 58 0.09 -0.27 8.28
N GLY A 59 -0.30 -0.26 9.55
CA GLY A 59 0.41 0.51 10.57
C GLY A 59 1.84 0.00 10.78
N MET A 60 2.05 -1.31 10.72
CA MET A 60 3.38 -1.91 10.82
C MET A 60 4.28 -1.52 9.64
N PHE A 61 3.72 -1.54 8.41
CA PHE A 61 4.46 -1.15 7.20
C PHE A 61 4.79 0.34 7.15
N ALA A 62 3.94 1.18 7.77
CA ALA A 62 4.13 2.63 7.87
C ALA A 62 4.99 3.06 9.07
N ALA A 63 5.33 2.15 9.98
CA ALA A 63 6.10 2.45 11.19
C ALA A 63 7.48 3.04 10.85
N SER A 64 7.95 3.99 11.67
CA SER A 64 9.31 4.52 11.54
C SER A 64 10.34 3.46 11.96
N LEU A 65 11.60 3.61 11.53
CA LEU A 65 12.69 2.75 12.01
C LEU A 65 12.79 2.75 13.54
N THR A 66 12.57 3.90 14.18
CA THR A 66 12.63 4.07 15.63
C THR A 66 11.52 3.26 16.32
N ASP A 67 10.27 3.43 15.88
CA ASP A 67 9.12 2.75 16.49
C ASP A 67 9.17 1.23 16.24
N PHE A 68 9.56 0.83 15.03
CA PHE A 68 9.73 -0.57 14.68
C PHE A 68 10.84 -1.24 15.50
N SER A 69 11.98 -0.54 15.68
CA SER A 69 13.11 -1.05 16.45
C SER A 69 12.90 -1.05 17.96
N ALA A 70 11.85 -0.38 18.46
CA ALA A 70 11.46 -0.47 19.87
C ALA A 70 10.96 -1.88 20.24
N VAL A 71 10.52 -2.68 19.26
CA VAL A 71 10.08 -4.06 19.50
C VAL A 71 11.29 -5.00 19.61
N PRO A 72 11.41 -5.81 20.69
CA PRO A 72 12.52 -6.72 20.87
C PRO A 72 12.71 -7.69 19.69
N GLY A 73 13.90 -7.68 19.10
CA GLY A 73 14.24 -8.53 17.96
C GLY A 73 13.85 -7.97 16.60
N MET A 74 13.41 -6.70 16.52
CA MET A 74 12.99 -6.01 15.29
C MET A 74 13.92 -4.84 14.93
N GLY A 75 15.22 -5.07 14.97
CA GLY A 75 16.21 -4.04 14.65
C GLY A 75 16.30 -3.65 13.15
N PRO A 76 17.28 -2.79 12.81
CA PRO A 76 17.40 -2.18 11.48
C PRO A 76 17.45 -3.16 10.31
N ALA A 77 18.04 -4.35 10.50
CA ALA A 77 18.13 -5.36 9.45
C ALA A 77 16.74 -5.88 9.02
N LYS A 78 15.87 -6.19 9.99
CA LYS A 78 14.50 -6.66 9.70
C LYS A 78 13.63 -5.53 9.15
N TYR A 79 13.81 -4.31 9.65
CA TYR A 79 13.15 -3.12 9.13
C TYR A 79 13.50 -2.91 7.65
N ALA A 80 14.79 -2.88 7.31
CA ALA A 80 15.25 -2.70 5.94
C ALA A 80 14.74 -3.82 5.01
N GLN A 81 14.76 -5.07 5.48
CA GLN A 81 14.23 -6.20 4.74
C GLN A 81 12.72 -6.03 4.45
N LEU A 82 11.94 -5.55 5.43
CA LEU A 82 10.51 -5.34 5.28
C LEU A 82 10.23 -4.24 4.24
N GLN A 83 10.92 -3.11 4.37
CA GLN A 83 10.80 -1.98 3.44
C GLN A 83 11.22 -2.38 2.02
N ALA A 84 12.27 -3.21 1.88
CA ALA A 84 12.69 -3.74 0.58
C ALA A 84 11.62 -4.63 -0.06
N VAL A 85 10.98 -5.52 0.70
CA VAL A 85 9.88 -6.37 0.18
C VAL A 85 8.69 -5.52 -0.27
N LEU A 86 8.30 -4.51 0.50
CA LEU A 86 7.22 -3.59 0.13
C LEU A 86 7.53 -2.83 -1.15
N GLU A 87 8.73 -2.29 -1.27
CA GLU A 87 9.15 -1.56 -2.46
C GLU A 87 9.26 -2.47 -3.69
N MET A 88 9.75 -3.71 -3.53
CA MET A 88 9.74 -4.70 -4.61
C MET A 88 8.32 -5.06 -5.04
N ALA A 89 7.40 -5.27 -4.10
CA ALA A 89 6.00 -5.54 -4.40
C ALA A 89 5.35 -4.37 -5.15
N ARG A 90 5.61 -3.12 -4.72
CA ARG A 90 5.17 -1.90 -5.41
C ARG A 90 5.72 -1.82 -6.84
N ARG A 91 7.02 -2.08 -7.03
CA ARG A 91 7.65 -2.07 -8.37
C ARG A 91 7.15 -3.18 -9.28
N ALA A 92 7.05 -4.41 -8.79
CA ALA A 92 6.55 -5.54 -9.55
C ALA A 92 5.11 -5.31 -10.02
N LEU A 93 4.28 -4.73 -9.15
CA LEU A 93 2.94 -4.33 -9.54
C LEU A 93 2.99 -3.21 -10.59
N GLY A 94 3.81 -2.17 -10.38
CA GLY A 94 4.06 -1.14 -11.39
C GLY A 94 4.52 -1.68 -12.76
N GLU A 95 5.33 -2.74 -12.79
CA GLU A 95 5.77 -3.42 -14.02
C GLU A 95 4.63 -4.18 -14.69
N GLN A 96 3.89 -4.99 -13.94
CA GLN A 96 2.73 -5.75 -14.46
C GLN A 96 1.71 -4.80 -15.10
N LEU A 97 1.47 -3.67 -14.43
CA LEU A 97 0.60 -2.61 -14.86
C LEU A 97 1.09 -1.96 -16.18
N LYS A 98 2.39 -1.70 -16.33
CA LYS A 98 2.97 -1.20 -17.60
C LYS A 98 2.88 -2.21 -18.74
N GLN A 99 3.11 -3.49 -18.47
CA GLN A 99 3.14 -4.55 -19.49
C GLN A 99 1.74 -4.90 -20.02
N GLN A 100 0.71 -4.83 -19.19
CA GLN A 100 -0.67 -5.18 -19.58
C GLN A 100 -1.43 -4.01 -20.23
N GLY A 101 -0.81 -2.84 -20.37
CA GLY A 101 -1.52 -1.62 -20.77
C GLY A 101 -2.62 -1.32 -19.78
N LEU A 102 -2.23 -1.05 -18.52
CA LEU A 102 -3.04 -0.79 -17.34
C LEU A 102 -4.43 -0.24 -17.63
N THR A 103 -5.37 -1.11 -17.96
CA THR A 103 -6.72 -0.68 -18.32
C THR A 103 -7.50 -0.57 -17.03
N PHE A 104 -7.87 0.64 -16.65
CA PHE A 104 -8.77 0.83 -15.52
C PHE A 104 -10.21 0.54 -15.95
N ALA A 105 -10.50 -0.76 -16.13
CA ALA A 105 -11.82 -1.25 -16.52
C ALA A 105 -12.85 -1.23 -15.37
N SER A 106 -12.40 -0.97 -14.13
CA SER A 106 -13.29 -0.87 -12.97
C SER A 106 -12.72 0.05 -11.88
N PRO A 107 -13.59 0.66 -11.04
CA PRO A 107 -13.18 1.38 -9.85
C PRO A 107 -12.34 0.54 -8.86
N GLY A 108 -12.54 -0.78 -8.84
CA GLY A 108 -11.76 -1.69 -8.01
C GLY A 108 -10.27 -1.68 -8.39
N GLY A 109 -9.96 -1.80 -9.68
CA GLY A 109 -8.58 -1.77 -10.18
C GLY A 109 -7.90 -0.42 -9.94
N VAL A 110 -8.65 0.68 -10.08
CA VAL A 110 -8.19 2.03 -9.73
C VAL A 110 -7.84 2.12 -8.24
N ARG A 111 -8.75 1.68 -7.37
CA ARG A 111 -8.56 1.73 -5.91
C ARG A 111 -7.35 0.91 -5.48
N ASP A 112 -7.16 -0.27 -6.04
CA ASP A 112 -6.05 -1.14 -5.67
C ASP A 112 -4.72 -0.52 -6.12
N TYR A 113 -4.67 0.07 -7.33
CA TYR A 113 -3.54 0.89 -7.79
C TYR A 113 -3.24 2.03 -6.82
N LEU A 114 -4.25 2.83 -6.47
CA LEU A 114 -4.11 4.00 -5.61
C LEU A 114 -3.66 3.61 -4.19
N ARG A 115 -4.16 2.51 -3.63
CA ARG A 115 -3.73 2.02 -2.32
C ARG A 115 -2.23 1.73 -2.29
N LEU A 116 -1.63 1.22 -3.36
CA LEU A 116 -0.19 0.94 -3.37
C LEU A 116 0.68 2.19 -3.41
N HIS A 117 0.15 3.25 -4.03
CA HIS A 117 0.86 4.51 -4.24
C HIS A 117 0.64 5.50 -3.10
N LEU A 118 -0.56 5.50 -2.51
CA LEU A 118 -0.99 6.51 -1.54
C LEU A 118 -1.17 5.98 -0.11
N ALA A 119 -1.33 4.67 0.10
CA ALA A 119 -1.52 4.15 1.46
C ALA A 119 -0.25 4.34 2.31
N GLY A 120 -0.44 4.79 3.55
CA GLY A 120 0.64 5.02 4.52
C GLY A 120 1.32 6.39 4.40
N LEU A 121 1.01 7.19 3.37
CA LEU A 121 1.49 8.57 3.29
C LEU A 121 0.89 9.40 4.45
N GLN A 122 1.78 10.09 5.17
CA GLN A 122 1.42 10.92 6.34
C GLN A 122 0.98 12.35 5.95
N HIS A 123 0.84 12.62 4.67
CA HIS A 123 0.41 13.91 4.11
C HIS A 123 -0.56 13.67 2.95
N GLU A 124 -1.37 14.68 2.65
CA GLU A 124 -2.29 14.63 1.50
C GLU A 124 -1.52 14.81 0.18
N VAL A 125 -1.79 13.91 -0.76
CA VAL A 125 -1.30 13.98 -2.14
C VAL A 125 -2.50 14.00 -3.07
N PHE A 126 -2.53 14.96 -3.99
CA PHE A 126 -3.48 14.97 -5.09
C PHE A 126 -2.82 14.37 -6.34
N LEU A 127 -3.30 13.19 -6.74
CA LEU A 127 -2.76 12.38 -7.82
C LEU A 127 -3.71 12.40 -9.01
N ALA A 128 -3.16 12.58 -10.21
CA ALA A 128 -3.86 12.40 -11.47
C ALA A 128 -3.35 11.14 -12.19
N LEU A 129 -4.27 10.30 -12.62
CA LEU A 129 -4.03 9.17 -13.50
C LEU A 129 -4.48 9.56 -14.91
N TRP A 130 -3.53 9.83 -15.79
CA TRP A 130 -3.77 10.22 -17.17
C TRP A 130 -4.04 8.99 -18.04
N LEU A 131 -5.18 8.95 -18.72
CA LEU A 131 -5.64 7.78 -19.45
C LEU A 131 -5.77 8.05 -20.95
N ASP A 132 -5.52 7.03 -21.76
CA ASP A 132 -5.83 7.06 -23.19
C ASP A 132 -7.31 6.73 -23.47
N ALA A 133 -7.71 6.77 -24.74
CA ALA A 133 -9.10 6.52 -25.16
C ALA A 133 -9.59 5.09 -24.90
N GLN A 134 -8.70 4.16 -24.51
CA GLN A 134 -9.03 2.80 -24.09
C GLN A 134 -8.96 2.64 -22.57
N ASN A 135 -8.90 3.75 -21.81
CA ASN A 135 -8.72 3.79 -20.36
C ASN A 135 -7.41 3.16 -19.87
N ARG A 136 -6.37 3.16 -20.69
CA ARG A 136 -5.04 2.69 -20.30
C ARG A 136 -4.25 3.82 -19.64
N LEU A 137 -3.57 3.53 -18.52
CA LEU A 137 -2.72 4.52 -17.86
C LEU A 137 -1.56 4.93 -18.77
N ILE A 138 -1.51 6.21 -19.13
CA ILE A 138 -0.39 6.87 -19.79
C ILE A 138 0.66 7.24 -18.75
N ALA A 139 0.24 7.93 -17.68
CA ALA A 139 1.11 8.38 -16.60
C ALA A 139 0.31 8.63 -15.31
N ALA A 140 0.95 8.41 -14.16
CA ALA A 140 0.45 8.84 -12.85
C ALA A 140 1.32 10.00 -12.36
N GLU A 141 0.70 11.11 -12.01
CA GLU A 141 1.40 12.35 -11.65
C GLU A 141 0.83 12.93 -10.35
N GLU A 142 1.71 13.18 -9.39
CA GLU A 142 1.36 14.00 -8.22
C GLU A 142 1.28 15.45 -8.68
N LEU A 143 0.06 15.97 -8.81
CA LEU A 143 -0.15 17.34 -9.26
C LEU A 143 0.09 18.34 -8.15
N PHE A 144 -0.33 17.99 -6.94
CA PHE A 144 -0.23 18.86 -5.78
C PHE A 144 0.07 18.05 -4.53
N ARG A 145 0.87 18.64 -3.65
CA ARG A 145 1.08 18.17 -2.29
C ARG A 145 0.45 19.17 -1.35
N GLY A 146 -0.52 18.71 -0.57
CA GLY A 146 -1.25 19.54 0.38
C GLY A 146 -0.53 19.71 1.70
N THR A 147 -1.11 20.55 2.56
CA THR A 147 -0.87 20.50 4.00
C THR A 147 -1.85 19.51 4.66
N LEU A 148 -1.86 19.42 5.99
CA LEU A 148 -2.80 18.56 6.73
C LEU A 148 -4.29 18.93 6.55
N THR A 149 -4.61 20.09 5.99
CA THR A 149 -5.98 20.65 6.02
C THR A 149 -6.54 21.00 4.65
N GLN A 150 -5.72 21.14 3.61
CA GLN A 150 -6.19 21.45 2.26
C GLN A 150 -5.09 21.27 1.21
N THR A 151 -5.51 20.86 0.02
CA THR A 151 -4.74 21.00 -1.22
C THR A 151 -5.51 21.93 -2.17
N SER A 152 -4.93 23.06 -2.56
CA SER A 152 -5.53 23.93 -3.58
C SER A 152 -5.30 23.33 -4.96
N VAL A 153 -6.35 22.74 -5.53
CA VAL A 153 -6.35 22.19 -6.88
C VAL A 153 -6.94 23.23 -7.83
N TYR A 154 -6.23 23.53 -8.92
CA TYR A 154 -6.70 24.48 -9.93
C TYR A 154 -7.06 23.73 -11.22
N PRO A 155 -8.33 23.78 -11.69
CA PRO A 155 -8.77 23.11 -12.92
C PRO A 155 -7.88 23.39 -14.14
N ARG A 156 -7.43 24.64 -14.31
CA ARG A 156 -6.52 25.01 -15.41
C ARG A 156 -5.21 24.22 -15.43
N GLU A 157 -4.66 23.87 -14.27
CA GLU A 157 -3.41 23.11 -14.20
C GLU A 157 -3.67 21.64 -14.50
N VAL A 158 -4.79 21.08 -14.05
CA VAL A 158 -5.23 19.73 -14.43
C VAL A 158 -5.36 19.63 -15.96
N VAL A 159 -6.04 20.58 -16.59
CA VAL A 159 -6.22 20.61 -18.06
C VAL A 159 -4.89 20.76 -18.80
N LYS A 160 -3.98 21.64 -18.34
CA LYS A 160 -2.65 21.80 -18.95
C LYS A 160 -1.86 20.49 -18.93
N HIS A 161 -1.90 19.75 -17.82
CA HIS A 161 -1.22 18.46 -17.71
C HIS A 161 -1.92 17.37 -18.54
N ALA A 162 -3.25 17.34 -18.59
CA ALA A 162 -4.00 16.44 -19.46
C ALA A 162 -3.58 16.60 -20.92
N LEU A 163 -3.50 17.85 -21.41
CA LEU A 163 -3.04 18.18 -22.76
C LEU A 163 -1.57 17.80 -22.99
N LYS A 164 -0.69 18.06 -22.01
CA LYS A 164 0.73 17.67 -22.07
C LYS A 164 0.91 16.17 -22.28
N HIS A 165 0.07 15.35 -21.65
CA HIS A 165 0.12 13.88 -21.78
C HIS A 165 -0.72 13.34 -22.95
N ASN A 166 -1.42 14.20 -23.70
CA ASN A 166 -2.43 13.80 -24.70
C ASN A 166 -3.47 12.82 -24.12
N ALA A 167 -3.89 13.07 -22.88
CA ALA A 167 -4.85 12.22 -22.19
C ALA A 167 -6.26 12.40 -22.77
N ALA A 168 -6.96 11.28 -23.00
CA ALA A 168 -8.36 11.27 -23.40
C ALA A 168 -9.31 11.29 -22.19
N ALA A 169 -8.84 10.82 -21.03
CA ALA A 169 -9.56 10.83 -19.77
C ALA A 169 -8.59 10.99 -18.59
N VAL A 170 -9.13 11.35 -17.42
CA VAL A 170 -8.37 11.47 -16.17
C VAL A 170 -9.15 10.84 -15.03
N VAL A 171 -8.44 10.15 -14.14
CA VAL A 171 -8.95 9.81 -12.81
C VAL A 171 -8.18 10.63 -11.79
N LEU A 172 -8.90 11.30 -10.89
CA LEU A 172 -8.34 12.11 -9.83
C LEU A 172 -8.51 11.38 -8.50
N ALA A 173 -7.49 11.47 -7.66
CA ALA A 173 -7.49 10.84 -6.35
C ALA A 173 -6.72 11.68 -5.34
N HIS A 174 -7.12 11.59 -4.09
CA HIS A 174 -6.30 12.02 -2.97
C HIS A 174 -6.38 11.01 -1.83
N ASN A 175 -5.41 11.05 -0.93
CA ASN A 175 -5.48 10.33 0.34
C ASN A 175 -5.76 11.30 1.49
N HIS A 176 -6.52 10.86 2.48
CA HIS A 176 -6.57 11.51 3.78
C HIS A 176 -5.73 10.72 4.78
N PRO A 177 -4.71 11.33 5.41
CA PRO A 177 -3.93 10.69 6.47
C PRO A 177 -4.76 10.21 7.66
N SER A 178 -5.95 10.81 7.87
CA SER A 178 -6.92 10.39 8.89
C SER A 178 -7.51 9.00 8.65
N GLY A 179 -7.41 8.47 7.42
CA GLY A 179 -8.00 7.18 7.02
C GLY A 179 -9.50 7.24 6.71
N VAL A 180 -10.15 8.39 6.84
CA VAL A 180 -11.55 8.60 6.46
C VAL A 180 -11.61 8.92 4.97
N ALA A 181 -12.43 8.18 4.22
CA ALA A 181 -12.56 8.32 2.77
C ALA A 181 -13.87 9.01 2.34
N GLU A 182 -14.62 9.56 3.28
CA GLU A 182 -15.81 10.36 2.98
C GLU A 182 -15.40 11.69 2.35
N PRO A 183 -15.96 12.04 1.18
CA PRO A 183 -15.58 13.26 0.50
C PRO A 183 -16.02 14.47 1.32
N SER A 184 -15.15 15.47 1.40
CA SER A 184 -15.54 16.77 1.90
C SER A 184 -16.37 17.53 0.85
N ARG A 185 -17.09 18.56 1.30
CA ARG A 185 -17.80 19.45 0.38
C ARG A 185 -16.86 20.13 -0.63
N ALA A 186 -15.59 20.34 -0.26
CA ALA A 186 -14.59 20.88 -1.18
C ALA A 186 -14.24 19.87 -2.30
N ASP A 187 -14.19 18.58 -1.98
CA ASP A 187 -13.93 17.51 -2.96
C ASP A 187 -15.08 17.37 -3.95
N GLU A 188 -16.32 17.44 -3.46
CA GLU A 188 -17.52 17.42 -4.30
C GLU A 188 -17.57 18.63 -5.26
N LEU A 189 -17.32 19.83 -4.73
CA LEU A 189 -17.29 21.06 -5.52
C LEU A 189 -16.19 21.00 -6.59
N LEU A 190 -14.96 20.65 -6.21
CA LEU A 190 -13.85 20.51 -7.13
C LEU A 190 -14.17 19.51 -8.25
N THR A 191 -14.75 18.36 -7.89
CA THR A 191 -15.14 17.33 -8.87
C THR A 191 -16.20 17.84 -9.84
N SER A 192 -17.10 18.74 -9.40
CA SER A 192 -18.14 19.33 -10.27
C SER A 192 -17.63 20.44 -11.19
N GLU A 193 -16.50 21.07 -10.87
CA GLU A 193 -15.88 22.16 -11.65
C GLU A 193 -14.89 21.67 -12.72
N LEU A 194 -14.61 20.37 -12.76
CA LEU A 194 -13.66 19.70 -13.67
C LEU A 194 -14.38 18.99 -14.83
#